data_AF-A0A7C0U769-F1
#
_entry.id   AF-A0A7C0U769-F1
#
_cell.length_a   1.000
_cell.length_b   1.000
_cell.length_c   1.000
_cell.angle_alpha   90.00
_cell.angle_beta   90.00
_cell.angle_gamma   90.00
#
_symmetry.space_group_name_H-M   'P 1'
#
loop_
_entity.id
_entity.type
_entity.pdbx_description
1 polymer ?
#
loop_
_entity_poly.entity_id
_entity_poly.type
_entity_poly.pdbx_seq_one_letter_code
_entity_poly.pdbx_strand_id
1 'polypeptide(L)'
;MEGSPELRKIQRPLETRGIPKDIPNSETFVRAHWDILLSILERHWSELREVKSRYPKGPRTTLERAEKFFERTHRYLVSLTQCDIPPPELQFLPFNKQLARSTLIFSTVVSSLAGVLFYVTLAAHTRGILSQGETVLLLLPTCSLLYLPIPLHRRTRINMEHSCRYLREGGKGHIVIGDVREGMFISFCAHEMAHHFLRERGRGGGLWEEGWARWIQLRVSEALSREYSVDALTPALTLLLGELKEALMLARGDRPIPAWVRKVKSPFHTGAFTRWVKGEPSHSRERLFVHALGTAAFALLNEFRGDDIFKEFIGDKKPYPQL
;
A
#
# COMPACT_ATOMS: atom_id res chain seq x y z
N MET A 1 6.20 25.81 22.65
CA MET A 1 5.97 24.47 23.23
C MET A 1 6.95 23.51 22.58
N GLU A 2 7.90 23.02 23.37
CA GLU A 2 9.00 22.17 22.91
C GLU A 2 8.49 20.79 22.48
N GLY A 3 8.73 20.41 21.21
CA GLY A 3 8.34 19.11 20.67
C GLY A 3 8.98 17.93 21.42
N SER A 4 8.22 16.83 21.52
CA SER A 4 8.56 15.60 22.25
C SER A 4 9.99 15.10 21.97
N PRO A 5 10.76 14.65 22.98
CA PRO A 5 12.14 14.18 22.83
C PRO A 5 12.30 13.01 21.84
N GLU A 6 11.27 12.17 21.71
CA GLU A 6 11.21 11.06 20.73
C GLU A 6 11.13 11.61 19.28
N LEU A 7 10.39 12.69 19.06
CA LEU A 7 10.28 13.35 17.75
C LEU A 7 11.60 14.01 17.33
N ARG A 8 12.36 14.58 18.28
CA ARG A 8 13.68 15.17 18.00
C ARG A 8 14.72 14.13 17.57
N LYS A 9 14.62 12.90 18.10
CA LYS A 9 15.48 11.77 17.68
C LYS A 9 15.14 11.26 16.28
N ILE A 10 13.89 11.40 15.86
CA ILE A 10 13.42 11.07 14.50
C ILE A 10 13.72 12.22 13.52
N GLN A 11 13.71 13.48 13.95
CA GLN A 11 14.01 14.66 13.10
C GLN A 11 15.46 14.73 12.61
N ARG A 12 16.46 14.40 13.46
CA ARG A 12 17.88 14.46 13.05
C ARG A 12 18.27 13.52 11.89
N PRO A 13 17.74 12.28 11.81
CA PRO A 13 17.90 11.42 10.63
C PRO A 13 17.13 11.89 9.38
N LEU A 14 16.07 12.69 9.52
CA LEU A 14 15.23 13.15 8.40
C LEU A 14 15.88 14.32 7.65
N GLU A 15 16.60 15.21 8.35
CA GLU A 15 17.34 16.33 7.74
C GLU A 15 18.49 15.87 6.84
N THR A 16 19.09 14.71 7.14
CA THR A 16 20.23 14.16 6.39
C THR A 16 19.83 13.35 5.14
N ARG A 17 18.52 13.14 4.90
CA ARG A 17 18.00 12.35 3.77
C ARG A 17 17.15 13.13 2.75
N GLY A 18 17.20 14.47 2.76
CA GLY A 18 16.53 15.29 1.75
C GLY A 18 15.00 15.24 1.81
N ILE A 19 14.43 15.02 3.00
CA ILE A 19 12.98 15.05 3.19
C ILE A 19 12.54 16.51 3.40
N PRO A 20 11.48 17.01 2.71
CA PRO A 20 11.11 18.42 2.69
C PRO A 20 10.87 19.02 4.08
N LYS A 21 11.19 20.31 4.25
CA LYS A 21 11.01 21.11 5.48
C LYS A 21 9.54 21.30 5.92
N ASP A 22 8.58 20.71 5.21
CA ASP A 22 7.14 20.98 5.34
C ASP A 22 6.41 20.08 6.35
N ILE A 23 7.10 19.08 6.91
CA ILE A 23 6.50 18.10 7.86
C ILE A 23 6.03 18.75 9.18
N PRO A 24 6.79 19.65 9.85
CA PRO A 24 6.36 20.26 11.12
C PRO A 24 5.09 21.12 10.96
N ASN A 25 4.93 21.78 9.81
CA ASN A 25 3.74 22.58 9.50
C ASN A 25 2.53 21.67 9.26
N SER A 26 2.75 20.49 8.69
CA SER A 26 1.65 19.60 8.28
C SER A 26 1.08 18.79 9.44
N GLU A 27 1.91 18.35 10.39
CA GLU A 27 1.39 17.79 11.64
C GLU A 27 0.57 18.83 12.42
N THR A 28 1.06 20.07 12.48
CA THR A 28 0.37 21.18 13.15
C THR A 28 -0.95 21.50 12.45
N PHE A 29 -0.96 21.55 11.12
CA PHE A 29 -2.15 21.78 10.31
C PHE A 29 -3.19 20.66 10.49
N VAL A 30 -2.75 19.40 10.44
CA VAL A 30 -3.63 18.24 10.67
C VAL A 30 -4.19 18.25 12.08
N ARG A 31 -3.36 18.58 13.08
CA ARG A 31 -3.79 18.71 14.49
C ARG A 31 -4.82 19.83 14.66
N ALA A 32 -4.64 20.96 13.99
CA ALA A 32 -5.57 22.08 14.04
C ALA A 32 -6.95 21.71 13.49
N HIS A 33 -7.01 20.86 12.47
CA HIS A 33 -8.25 20.46 11.79
C HIS A 33 -8.67 19.01 12.07
N TRP A 34 -8.29 18.52 13.24
CA TRP A 34 -8.51 17.14 13.67
C TRP A 34 -9.96 16.65 13.55
N ASP A 35 -10.93 17.47 13.94
CA ASP A 35 -12.35 17.08 13.95
C ASP A 35 -12.91 16.92 12.52
N ILE A 36 -12.39 17.72 11.58
CA ILE A 36 -12.70 17.59 10.16
C ILE A 36 -12.09 16.30 9.62
N LEU A 37 -10.84 15.99 9.98
CA LEU A 37 -10.19 14.75 9.59
C LEU A 37 -10.91 13.51 10.15
N LEU A 38 -11.42 13.57 11.38
CA LEU A 38 -12.27 12.52 11.95
C LEU A 38 -13.54 12.32 11.11
N SER A 39 -14.18 13.41 10.69
CA SER A 39 -15.40 13.36 9.87
C SER A 39 -15.12 12.76 8.49
N ILE A 40 -13.99 13.11 7.86
CA ILE A 40 -13.54 12.53 6.59
C ILE A 40 -13.27 11.03 6.75
N LEU A 41 -12.57 10.62 7.82
CA LEU A 41 -12.31 9.21 8.10
C LEU A 41 -13.61 8.43 8.31
N GLU A 42 -14.57 8.98 9.06
CA GLU A 42 -15.86 8.33 9.33
C GLU A 42 -16.70 8.14 8.07
N ARG A 43 -16.73 9.14 7.18
CA ARG A 43 -17.40 9.08 5.87
C ARG A 43 -16.85 7.92 5.04
N HIS A 44 -15.54 7.90 4.80
CA HIS A 44 -14.91 6.86 3.99
C HIS A 44 -14.90 5.47 4.66
N TRP A 45 -14.93 5.42 6.00
CA TRP A 45 -15.07 4.16 6.71
C TRP A 45 -16.47 3.58 6.56
N SER A 46 -17.49 4.45 6.49
CA SER A 46 -18.86 4.05 6.20
C SER A 46 -19.00 3.54 4.77
N GLU A 47 -18.42 4.25 3.79
CA GLU A 47 -18.33 3.77 2.40
C GLU A 47 -17.67 2.39 2.30
N LEU A 48 -16.53 2.17 2.98
CA LEU A 48 -15.87 0.86 2.97
C LEU A 48 -16.76 -0.24 3.58
N ARG A 49 -17.62 0.07 4.56
CA ARG A 49 -18.55 -0.90 5.14
C ARG A 49 -19.69 -1.28 4.20
N GLU A 50 -20.09 -0.37 3.32
CA GLU A 50 -21.11 -0.63 2.28
C GLU A 50 -20.56 -1.52 1.17
N VAL A 51 -19.28 -1.37 0.84
CA VAL A 51 -18.58 -2.29 -0.06
C VAL A 51 -18.43 -3.63 0.66
N LYS A 52 -19.38 -4.56 0.44
CA LYS A 52 -19.50 -5.89 1.10
C LYS A 52 -18.27 -6.80 0.96
N SER A 53 -17.18 -6.35 0.34
CA SER A 53 -15.98 -7.14 0.09
C SER A 53 -14.85 -6.80 1.05
N ARG A 54 -14.34 -7.80 1.78
CA ARG A 54 -13.13 -7.66 2.64
C ARG A 54 -11.82 -7.68 1.85
N TYR A 55 -11.89 -7.96 0.55
CA TYR A 55 -10.76 -8.06 -0.37
C TYR A 55 -11.28 -7.87 -1.80
N PRO A 56 -10.58 -7.16 -2.70
CA PRO A 56 -11.04 -6.99 -4.07
C PRO A 56 -11.30 -8.36 -4.71
N LYS A 57 -12.57 -8.61 -5.04
CA LYS A 57 -13.03 -9.80 -5.77
C LYS A 57 -12.91 -9.55 -7.26
N GLY A 58 -12.91 -10.63 -8.04
CA GLY A 58 -12.87 -10.55 -9.50
C GLY A 58 -11.67 -11.27 -10.13
N PRO A 59 -11.66 -11.33 -11.47
CA PRO A 59 -10.62 -12.00 -12.23
C PRO A 59 -9.27 -11.28 -12.10
N ARG A 60 -8.20 -11.99 -12.47
CA ARG A 60 -6.90 -11.36 -12.71
C ARG A 60 -6.95 -10.60 -14.04
N THR A 61 -6.29 -9.45 -14.08
CA THR A 61 -6.22 -8.60 -15.26
C THR A 61 -5.45 -9.31 -16.37
N THR A 62 -5.97 -9.30 -17.59
CA THR A 62 -5.26 -9.71 -18.81
C THR A 62 -4.52 -8.51 -19.42
N LEU A 63 -3.59 -8.71 -20.35
CA LEU A 63 -2.89 -7.59 -21.00
C LEU A 63 -3.87 -6.63 -21.70
N GLU A 64 -4.83 -7.15 -22.47
CA GLU A 64 -5.87 -6.35 -23.14
C GLU A 64 -6.69 -5.51 -22.14
N ARG A 65 -7.08 -6.11 -21.01
CA ARG A 65 -7.79 -5.39 -19.94
C ARG A 65 -6.89 -4.35 -19.27
N ALA A 66 -5.62 -4.67 -19.06
CA ALA A 66 -4.63 -3.78 -18.48
C ALA A 66 -4.44 -2.52 -19.33
N GLU A 67 -4.25 -2.67 -20.65
CA GLU A 67 -4.13 -1.56 -21.60
C GLU A 67 -5.38 -0.69 -21.59
N LYS A 68 -6.57 -1.30 -21.64
CA LYS A 68 -7.84 -0.57 -21.57
C LYS A 68 -7.99 0.23 -20.28
N PHE A 69 -7.70 -0.38 -19.13
CA PHE A 69 -7.77 0.30 -17.84
C PHE A 69 -6.74 1.40 -17.71
N PHE A 70 -5.53 1.18 -18.21
CA PHE A 70 -4.43 2.14 -18.20
C PHE A 70 -4.78 3.38 -19.02
N GLU A 71 -5.24 3.18 -20.25
CA GLU A 71 -5.67 4.26 -21.12
C GLU A 71 -6.85 5.03 -20.52
N ARG A 72 -7.83 4.32 -19.97
CA ARG A 72 -9.00 4.96 -19.36
C ARG A 72 -8.65 5.75 -18.10
N THR A 73 -7.72 5.23 -17.29
CA THR A 73 -7.17 5.90 -16.11
C THR A 73 -6.48 7.20 -16.51
N HIS A 74 -5.64 7.16 -17.54
CA HIS A 74 -4.98 8.34 -18.09
C HIS A 74 -5.99 9.39 -18.56
N ARG A 75 -6.96 9.00 -19.41
CA ARG A 75 -8.00 9.93 -19.89
C ARG A 75 -8.81 10.55 -18.76
N TYR A 76 -9.17 9.77 -17.74
CA TYR A 76 -9.89 10.28 -16.58
C TYR A 76 -9.03 11.29 -15.80
N LEU A 77 -7.74 11.00 -15.61
CA LEU A 77 -6.82 11.90 -14.93
C LEU A 77 -6.65 13.22 -15.70
N VAL A 78 -6.44 13.17 -17.02
CA VAL A 78 -6.40 14.37 -17.88
C VAL A 78 -7.68 15.19 -17.73
N SER A 79 -8.85 14.55 -17.71
CA SER A 79 -10.14 15.25 -17.54
C SER A 79 -10.27 15.88 -16.16
N LEU A 80 -9.82 15.20 -15.10
CA LEU A 80 -9.89 15.69 -13.72
C LEU A 80 -8.94 16.86 -13.49
N THR A 81 -7.72 16.76 -14.01
CA THR A 81 -6.66 17.74 -13.78
C THR A 81 -6.58 18.83 -14.84
N GLN A 82 -7.31 18.68 -15.95
CA GLN A 82 -7.25 19.57 -17.13
C GLN A 82 -5.82 19.79 -17.64
N CYS A 83 -4.99 18.76 -17.50
CA CYS A 83 -3.57 18.80 -17.76
C CYS A 83 -3.23 17.65 -18.70
N ASP A 84 -2.88 17.99 -19.94
CA ASP A 84 -2.49 17.02 -20.95
C ASP A 84 -1.01 16.67 -20.79
N ILE A 85 -0.75 15.53 -20.16
CA ILE A 85 0.58 14.94 -20.00
C ILE A 85 0.56 13.64 -20.79
N PRO A 86 1.54 13.37 -21.66
CA PRO A 86 1.58 12.11 -22.41
C PRO A 86 1.60 10.92 -21.45
N PRO A 87 0.87 9.83 -21.72
CA PRO A 87 0.87 8.67 -20.82
C PRO A 87 2.28 8.05 -20.74
N PRO A 88 2.67 7.48 -19.59
CA PRO A 88 3.88 6.68 -19.49
C PRO A 88 3.69 5.35 -20.21
N GLU A 89 4.77 4.59 -20.38
CA GLU A 89 4.68 3.25 -20.95
C GLU A 89 4.23 2.24 -19.89
N LEU A 90 3.25 1.39 -20.24
CA LEU A 90 2.79 0.30 -19.38
C LEU A 90 3.70 -0.92 -19.54
N GLN A 91 4.34 -1.35 -18.45
CA GLN A 91 5.06 -2.63 -18.37
C GLN A 91 4.24 -3.64 -17.57
N PHE A 92 3.49 -4.49 -18.26
CA PHE A 92 2.64 -5.51 -17.66
C PHE A 92 3.39 -6.83 -17.46
N LEU A 93 3.46 -7.30 -16.21
CA LEU A 93 4.26 -8.48 -15.83
C LEU A 93 3.38 -9.66 -15.37
N PRO A 94 3.32 -10.78 -16.11
CA PRO A 94 2.46 -11.93 -15.80
C PRO A 94 3.05 -12.84 -14.70
N PHE A 95 3.13 -12.30 -13.49
CA PHE A 95 3.82 -12.89 -12.35
C PHE A 95 3.19 -14.17 -11.79
N ASN A 96 1.87 -14.36 -11.91
CA ASN A 96 1.18 -15.46 -11.25
C ASN A 96 1.62 -16.84 -11.76
N LYS A 97 1.80 -17.00 -13.08
CA LYS A 97 2.24 -18.28 -13.66
C LYS A 97 3.65 -18.65 -13.18
N GLN A 98 4.54 -17.67 -13.16
CA GLN A 98 5.92 -17.87 -12.72
C GLN A 98 5.96 -18.19 -11.21
N LEU A 99 5.19 -17.46 -10.40
CA LEU A 99 5.11 -17.70 -8.96
C LEU A 99 4.54 -19.08 -8.63
N ALA A 100 3.47 -19.51 -9.31
CA ALA A 100 2.88 -20.83 -9.10
C ALA A 100 3.89 -21.95 -9.39
N ARG A 101 4.63 -21.84 -10.50
CA ARG A 101 5.71 -22.78 -10.85
C ARG A 101 6.84 -22.79 -9.82
N SER A 102 7.35 -21.62 -9.43
CA SER A 102 8.41 -21.51 -8.43
C SER A 102 7.96 -22.05 -7.07
N THR A 103 6.71 -21.81 -6.69
CA THR A 103 6.12 -22.32 -5.44
C THR A 103 6.00 -23.84 -5.46
N LEU A 104 5.56 -24.41 -6.59
CA LEU A 104 5.49 -25.86 -6.76
C LEU A 104 6.86 -26.50 -6.63
N ILE A 105 7.87 -25.99 -7.34
CA ILE A 105 9.26 -26.49 -7.26
C ILE A 105 9.78 -26.41 -5.81
N PHE A 106 9.61 -25.25 -5.17
CA PHE A 106 10.04 -25.06 -3.78
C PHE A 106 9.33 -26.01 -2.81
N SER A 107 8.00 -26.18 -2.97
CA SER A 107 7.20 -27.08 -2.14
C SER A 107 7.64 -28.53 -2.30
N THR A 108 7.96 -28.96 -3.53
CA THR A 108 8.48 -30.31 -3.80
C THR A 108 9.83 -30.51 -3.13
N VAL A 109 10.77 -29.58 -3.27
CA VAL A 109 12.10 -29.69 -2.64
C VAL A 109 11.99 -29.77 -1.12
N VAL A 110 11.22 -28.87 -0.51
CA VAL A 110 11.03 -28.84 0.95
C VAL A 110 10.32 -30.10 1.45
N SER A 111 9.30 -30.59 0.73
CA SER A 111 8.58 -31.81 1.12
C SER A 111 9.46 -33.05 1.01
N SER A 112 10.30 -33.14 -0.02
CA SER A 112 11.28 -34.23 -0.16
C SER A 112 12.30 -34.21 0.98
N LEU A 113 12.84 -33.04 1.31
CA LEU A 113 13.79 -32.90 2.43
C LEU A 113 13.13 -33.27 3.77
N ALA A 114 11.91 -32.80 4.01
CA ALA A 114 11.16 -33.14 5.20
C ALA A 114 10.84 -34.64 5.27
N GLY A 115 10.50 -35.28 4.14
CA GLY A 115 10.29 -36.72 4.04
C GLY A 115 11.54 -37.53 4.38
N VAL A 116 12.71 -37.11 3.90
CA VAL A 116 14.00 -37.74 4.23
C VAL A 116 14.30 -37.59 5.73
N LEU A 117 14.16 -36.38 6.28
CA LEU A 117 14.38 -36.13 7.72
C LEU A 117 13.42 -36.95 8.59
N PHE A 118 12.15 -37.03 8.19
CA PHE A 118 11.14 -37.84 8.87
C PHE A 118 11.54 -39.32 8.85
N TYR A 119 11.90 -39.86 7.69
CA TYR A 119 12.34 -41.24 7.54
C TYR A 119 13.57 -41.58 8.37
N VAL A 120 14.62 -40.74 8.31
CA VAL A 120 15.86 -40.93 9.08
C VAL A 120 15.58 -40.90 10.58
N THR A 121 14.77 -39.95 11.05
CA THR A 121 14.42 -39.83 12.47
C THR A 121 13.63 -41.05 12.94
N LEU A 122 12.67 -41.52 12.16
CA LEU A 122 11.89 -42.72 12.49
C LEU A 122 12.75 -43.99 12.48
N ALA A 123 13.63 -44.14 11.49
CA ALA A 123 14.55 -45.28 11.39
C ALA A 123 15.56 -45.32 12.55
N ALA A 124 16.03 -44.16 13.01
CA ALA A 124 16.91 -44.06 14.17
C ALA A 124 16.17 -44.41 15.48
N HIS A 125 14.91 -44.00 15.61
CA HIS A 125 14.07 -44.39 16.75
C HIS A 125 13.80 -45.91 16.80
N THR A 126 13.41 -46.52 15.68
CA THR A 126 13.12 -47.97 15.64
C THR A 126 14.36 -48.83 15.87
N ARG A 127 15.56 -48.31 15.59
CA ARG A 127 16.85 -48.95 15.90
C ARG A 127 17.31 -48.71 17.34
N GLY A 128 16.54 -47.99 18.16
CA GLY A 128 16.88 -47.67 19.54
C GLY A 128 18.00 -46.62 19.69
N ILE A 129 18.35 -45.91 18.62
CA ILE A 129 19.39 -44.86 18.64
C ILE A 129 18.85 -43.58 19.30
N LEU A 130 17.57 -43.26 19.05
CA LEU A 130 16.91 -42.08 19.61
C LEU A 130 15.84 -42.49 20.62
N SER A 131 15.84 -41.83 21.78
CA SER A 131 14.74 -41.87 22.74
C SER A 131 13.48 -41.22 22.17
N GLN A 132 12.32 -41.53 22.78
CA GLN A 132 11.03 -40.94 22.39
C GLN A 132 11.05 -39.39 22.45
N GLY A 133 11.74 -38.82 23.45
CA GLY A 133 11.87 -37.36 23.59
C GLY A 133 12.67 -36.73 22.46
N GLU A 134 13.81 -37.34 22.09
CA GLU A 134 14.67 -36.87 20.99
C GLU A 134 13.97 -36.99 19.64
N THR A 135 13.21 -38.07 19.43
CA THR A 135 12.38 -38.25 18.22
C THR A 135 11.37 -37.11 18.06
N VAL A 136 10.63 -36.76 19.12
CA VAL A 136 9.64 -35.66 19.07
C VAL A 136 10.33 -34.31 18.78
N LEU A 137 11.47 -34.05 19.44
CA LEU A 137 12.26 -32.84 19.24
C LEU A 137 12.75 -32.67 17.79
N LEU A 138 13.08 -33.76 17.09
CA LEU A 138 13.54 -33.73 15.69
C LEU A 138 12.38 -33.70 14.68
N LEU A 139 11.24 -34.32 14.99
CA LEU A 139 10.08 -34.33 14.11
C LEU A 139 9.32 -32.99 14.10
N LEU A 140 9.26 -32.27 15.23
CA LEU A 140 8.58 -30.98 15.33
C LEU A 140 9.06 -29.93 14.30
N PRO A 141 10.37 -29.65 14.17
CA PRO A 141 10.90 -28.78 13.13
C PRO A 141 10.63 -29.31 11.72
N THR A 142 10.73 -30.63 11.52
CA THR A 142 10.49 -31.29 10.23
C THR A 142 9.05 -31.08 9.74
N CYS A 143 8.06 -31.23 10.63
CA CYS A 143 6.67 -30.91 10.31
C CYS A 143 6.46 -29.40 10.08
N SER A 144 7.21 -28.55 10.78
CA SER A 144 7.16 -27.10 10.59
C SER A 144 7.71 -26.66 9.22
N LEU A 145 8.68 -27.38 8.66
CA LEU A 145 9.22 -27.14 7.31
C LEU A 145 8.14 -27.35 6.23
N LEU A 146 7.26 -28.34 6.39
CA LEU A 146 6.15 -28.57 5.45
C LEU A 146 5.17 -27.39 5.39
N TYR A 147 5.08 -26.60 6.45
CA TYR A 147 4.24 -25.41 6.48
C TYR A 147 4.89 -24.22 5.77
N LEU A 148 6.22 -24.15 5.70
CA LEU A 148 7.00 -22.99 5.22
C LEU A 148 6.65 -22.50 3.79
N PRO A 149 6.34 -23.37 2.79
CA PRO A 149 5.98 -22.91 1.45
C PRO A 149 4.72 -22.03 1.40
N ILE A 150 3.77 -22.24 2.31
CA ILE A 150 2.49 -21.52 2.32
C ILE A 150 2.65 -20.02 2.64
N PRO A 151 3.25 -19.61 3.78
CA PRO A 151 3.47 -18.20 4.09
C PRO A 151 4.45 -17.54 3.11
N LEU A 152 5.45 -18.26 2.60
CA LEU A 152 6.36 -17.74 1.57
C LEU A 152 5.64 -17.45 0.27
N HIS A 153 4.82 -18.38 -0.24
CA HIS A 153 4.00 -18.15 -1.43
C HIS A 153 3.09 -16.94 -1.25
N ARG A 154 2.37 -16.86 -0.12
CA ARG A 154 1.50 -15.73 0.20
C ARG A 154 2.28 -14.42 0.22
N ARG A 155 3.46 -14.40 0.84
CA ARG A 155 4.31 -13.23 0.94
C ARG A 155 4.84 -12.77 -0.40
N THR A 156 5.37 -13.67 -1.21
CA THR A 156 5.86 -13.34 -2.54
C THR A 156 4.70 -12.85 -3.42
N ARG A 157 3.52 -13.49 -3.35
CA ARG A 157 2.34 -13.03 -4.07
C ARG A 157 1.93 -11.62 -3.66
N ILE A 158 1.82 -11.34 -2.37
CA ILE A 158 1.45 -10.02 -1.85
C ILE A 158 2.50 -8.98 -2.27
N ASN A 159 3.79 -9.30 -2.14
CA ASN A 159 4.86 -8.40 -2.57
C ASN A 159 4.79 -8.09 -4.07
N MET A 160 4.47 -9.08 -4.91
CA MET A 160 4.29 -8.88 -6.35
C MET A 160 3.02 -8.10 -6.67
N GLU A 161 1.93 -8.33 -5.92
CA GLU A 161 0.70 -7.57 -6.06
C GLU A 161 0.92 -6.09 -5.70
N HIS A 162 1.76 -5.82 -4.70
CA HIS A 162 2.11 -4.47 -4.23
C HIS A 162 3.39 -3.89 -4.84
N SER A 163 4.07 -4.58 -5.76
CA SER A 163 5.29 -4.07 -6.41
C SER A 163 5.01 -3.14 -7.59
N CYS A 164 3.80 -2.57 -7.64
CA CYS A 164 3.47 -1.55 -8.62
C CYS A 164 4.31 -0.30 -8.35
N ARG A 165 4.88 0.30 -9.40
CA ARG A 165 5.74 1.48 -9.28
C ARG A 165 5.84 2.25 -10.58
N TYR A 166 5.89 3.57 -10.45
CA TYR A 166 6.36 4.47 -11.48
C TYR A 166 7.90 4.58 -11.45
N LEU A 167 8.51 4.42 -12.61
CA LEU A 167 9.94 4.55 -12.85
C LEU A 167 10.18 5.59 -13.94
N ARG A 168 11.33 6.26 -13.88
CA ARG A 168 11.79 7.14 -14.95
C ARG A 168 13.18 6.71 -15.39
N GLU A 169 13.28 6.17 -16.59
CA GLU A 169 14.53 5.64 -17.15
C GLU A 169 14.79 6.32 -18.50
N GLY A 170 16.00 6.87 -18.69
CA GLY A 170 16.36 7.56 -19.95
C GLY A 170 15.42 8.72 -20.32
N GLY A 171 14.79 9.37 -19.34
CA GLY A 171 13.82 10.46 -19.55
C GLY A 171 12.39 10.00 -19.83
N LYS A 172 12.15 8.69 -20.04
CA LYS A 172 10.81 8.13 -20.27
C LYS A 172 10.21 7.58 -18.97
N GLY A 173 8.92 7.82 -18.79
CA GLY A 173 8.14 7.29 -17.68
C GLY A 173 7.62 5.89 -17.97
N HIS A 174 7.72 4.99 -16.99
CA HIS A 174 7.19 3.63 -17.06
C HIS A 174 6.35 3.34 -15.82
N ILE A 175 5.19 2.71 -15.99
CA ILE A 175 4.41 2.14 -14.90
C ILE A 175 4.54 0.63 -14.98
N VAL A 176 5.20 0.05 -13.98
CA VAL A 176 5.38 -1.40 -13.86
C VAL A 176 4.28 -1.95 -12.96
N ILE A 177 3.50 -2.90 -13.47
CA ILE A 177 2.42 -3.52 -12.70
C ILE A 177 2.26 -5.00 -13.08
N GLY A 178 2.00 -5.82 -12.06
CA GLY A 178 1.78 -7.25 -12.24
C GLY A 178 0.37 -7.61 -12.71
N ASP A 179 0.16 -8.89 -12.99
CA ASP A 179 -1.14 -9.52 -13.27
C ASP A 179 -2.06 -9.64 -12.02
N VAL A 180 -2.28 -8.52 -11.34
CA VAL A 180 -3.15 -8.41 -10.16
C VAL A 180 -4.63 -8.53 -10.53
N ARG A 181 -5.53 -8.53 -9.54
CA ARG A 181 -6.98 -8.50 -9.81
C ARG A 181 -7.39 -7.16 -10.41
N GLU A 182 -8.43 -7.15 -11.25
CA GLU A 182 -8.84 -5.94 -12.00
C GLU A 182 -9.05 -4.70 -11.11
N GLY A 183 -9.74 -4.86 -9.98
CA GLY A 183 -9.94 -3.75 -9.03
C GLY A 183 -8.63 -3.23 -8.42
N MET A 184 -7.69 -4.12 -8.09
CA MET A 184 -6.36 -3.73 -7.63
C MET A 184 -5.56 -3.04 -8.73
N PHE A 185 -5.69 -3.53 -9.97
CA PHE A 185 -5.00 -2.96 -11.12
C PHE A 185 -5.39 -1.51 -11.32
N ILE A 186 -6.69 -1.23 -11.40
CA ILE A 186 -7.22 0.13 -11.55
C ILE A 186 -6.72 1.03 -10.42
N SER A 187 -6.82 0.55 -9.18
CA SER A 187 -6.43 1.32 -8.01
C SER A 187 -4.94 1.66 -8.00
N PHE A 188 -4.06 0.69 -8.26
CA PHE A 188 -2.61 0.92 -8.26
C PHE A 188 -2.16 1.69 -9.49
N CYS A 189 -2.73 1.41 -10.66
CA CYS A 189 -2.47 2.17 -11.88
C CYS A 189 -2.80 3.65 -11.68
N ALA A 190 -3.93 3.98 -11.03
CA ALA A 190 -4.31 5.36 -10.77
C ALA A 190 -3.29 6.08 -9.86
N HIS A 191 -2.80 5.40 -8.84
CA HIS A 191 -1.78 5.93 -7.93
C HIS A 191 -0.45 6.19 -8.64
N GLU A 192 0.04 5.23 -9.44
CA GLU A 192 1.31 5.42 -10.17
C GLU A 192 1.18 6.41 -11.33
N MET A 193 0.01 6.50 -11.98
CA MET A 193 -0.29 7.51 -13.00
C MET A 193 -0.28 8.92 -12.40
N ALA A 194 -0.76 9.07 -11.16
CA ALA A 194 -0.65 10.32 -10.43
C ALA A 194 0.83 10.70 -10.20
N HIS A 195 1.66 9.77 -9.72
CA HIS A 195 3.10 10.03 -9.56
C HIS A 195 3.78 10.46 -10.86
N HIS A 196 3.39 9.84 -11.99
CA HIS A 196 3.86 10.26 -13.30
C HIS A 196 3.51 11.72 -13.61
N PHE A 197 2.24 12.10 -13.42
CA PHE A 197 1.72 13.45 -13.67
C PHE A 197 2.48 14.51 -12.86
N LEU A 198 2.72 14.24 -11.58
CA LEU A 198 3.50 15.13 -10.71
C LEU A 198 4.95 15.26 -11.19
N ARG A 199 5.58 14.15 -11.56
CA ARG A 199 7.00 14.14 -11.96
C ARG A 199 7.26 14.79 -13.31
N GLU A 200 6.36 14.65 -14.29
CA GLU A 200 6.47 15.36 -15.57
C GLU A 200 6.31 16.88 -15.40
N ARG A 201 5.54 17.32 -14.40
CA ARG A 201 5.43 18.74 -14.03
C ARG A 201 6.55 19.25 -13.12
N GLY A 202 7.54 18.40 -12.81
CA GLY A 202 8.63 18.76 -11.88
C GLY A 202 8.17 18.98 -10.44
N ARG A 203 7.04 18.37 -10.06
CA ARG A 203 6.39 18.48 -8.74
C ARG A 203 6.48 17.18 -7.91
N GLY A 204 7.26 16.21 -8.39
CA GLY A 204 7.58 15.01 -7.61
C GLY A 204 8.59 15.32 -6.49
N GLY A 205 8.59 14.50 -5.45
CA GLY A 205 9.40 14.68 -4.26
C GLY A 205 8.78 15.70 -3.31
N GLY A 206 7.89 15.24 -2.44
CA GLY A 206 7.21 16.13 -1.50
C GLY A 206 6.40 15.39 -0.45
N LEU A 207 6.03 16.08 0.64
CA LEU A 207 5.03 15.56 1.58
C LEU A 207 3.69 15.28 0.87
N TRP A 208 3.32 16.15 -0.05
CA TRP A 208 2.02 16.18 -0.70
C TRP A 208 1.88 15.20 -1.87
N GLU A 209 2.98 14.68 -2.40
CA GLU A 209 2.99 13.78 -3.57
C GLU A 209 2.12 12.55 -3.32
N GLU A 210 2.36 11.87 -2.19
CA GLU A 210 1.61 10.69 -1.77
C GLU A 210 0.15 11.01 -1.46
N GLY A 211 -0.11 12.15 -0.83
CA GLY A 211 -1.47 12.57 -0.51
C GLY A 211 -2.30 12.85 -1.76
N TRP A 212 -1.78 13.67 -2.67
CA TRP A 212 -2.44 13.94 -3.96
C TRP A 212 -2.67 12.64 -4.74
N ALA A 213 -1.65 11.78 -4.83
CA ALA A 213 -1.76 10.50 -5.52
C ALA A 213 -2.79 9.54 -4.88
N ARG A 214 -2.93 9.52 -3.55
CA ARG A 214 -3.93 8.70 -2.85
C ARG A 214 -5.35 9.18 -3.13
N TRP A 215 -5.56 10.49 -3.21
CA TRP A 215 -6.87 11.06 -3.53
C TRP A 215 -7.25 10.91 -5.00
N ILE A 216 -6.29 11.05 -5.93
CA ILE A 216 -6.49 10.67 -7.33
C ILE A 216 -6.87 9.19 -7.45
N GLN A 217 -6.16 8.32 -6.74
CA GLN A 217 -6.46 6.90 -6.70
C GLN A 217 -7.91 6.65 -6.27
N LEU A 218 -8.41 7.34 -5.23
CA LEU A 218 -9.79 7.21 -4.79
C LEU A 218 -10.78 7.61 -5.91
N ARG A 219 -10.59 8.77 -6.53
CA ARG A 219 -11.51 9.32 -7.55
C ARG A 219 -11.56 8.49 -8.82
N VAL A 220 -10.40 8.08 -9.32
CA VAL A 220 -10.31 7.18 -10.47
C VAL A 220 -10.94 5.83 -10.12
N SER A 221 -10.63 5.29 -8.93
CA SER A 221 -11.19 4.00 -8.50
C SER A 221 -12.70 4.04 -8.40
N GLU A 222 -13.30 5.11 -7.87
CA GLU A 222 -14.75 5.29 -7.80
C GLU A 222 -15.37 5.30 -9.21
N ALA A 223 -14.83 6.13 -10.12
CA ALA A 223 -15.35 6.28 -11.47
C ALA A 223 -15.25 4.97 -12.27
N LEU A 224 -14.07 4.33 -12.25
CA LEU A 224 -13.83 3.12 -13.05
C LEU A 224 -14.45 1.87 -12.40
N SER A 225 -14.66 1.86 -11.07
CA SER A 225 -15.45 0.79 -10.43
C SER A 225 -16.87 0.76 -10.97
N ARG A 226 -17.50 1.93 -11.12
CA ARG A 226 -18.84 2.06 -11.70
C ARG A 226 -18.85 1.70 -13.19
N GLU A 227 -17.90 2.23 -13.96
CA GLU A 227 -17.82 2.01 -15.41
C GLU A 227 -17.64 0.53 -15.77
N TYR A 228 -16.79 -0.20 -15.04
CA TYR A 228 -16.44 -1.58 -15.36
C TYR A 228 -17.10 -2.62 -14.46
N SER A 229 -17.91 -2.21 -13.48
CA SER A 229 -18.50 -3.11 -12.47
C SER A 229 -17.44 -3.95 -11.74
N VAL A 230 -16.31 -3.32 -11.39
CA VAL A 230 -15.19 -3.95 -10.69
C VAL A 230 -14.96 -3.28 -9.34
N ASP A 231 -14.47 -4.03 -8.36
CA ASP A 231 -14.21 -3.52 -7.01
C ASP A 231 -12.82 -2.87 -6.91
N ALA A 232 -12.65 -1.67 -7.49
CA ALA A 232 -11.43 -0.87 -7.34
C ALA A 232 -11.47 0.04 -6.10
N LEU A 233 -12.66 0.24 -5.51
CA LEU A 233 -12.84 1.12 -4.36
C LEU A 233 -12.30 0.50 -3.06
N THR A 234 -12.50 -0.81 -2.83
CA THR A 234 -11.97 -1.50 -1.63
C THR A 234 -10.47 -1.29 -1.43
N PRO A 235 -9.59 -1.55 -2.42
CA PRO A 235 -8.15 -1.33 -2.24
C PRO A 235 -7.78 0.14 -2.03
N ALA A 236 -8.43 1.07 -2.73
CA ALA A 236 -8.21 2.51 -2.55
C ALA A 236 -8.56 2.97 -1.13
N LEU A 237 -9.78 2.64 -0.67
CA LEU A 237 -10.27 3.00 0.66
C LEU A 237 -9.45 2.33 1.76
N THR A 238 -9.03 1.07 1.59
CA THR A 238 -8.23 0.37 2.62
C THR A 238 -6.89 1.07 2.87
N LEU A 239 -6.22 1.53 1.82
CA LEU A 239 -4.96 2.27 1.93
C LEU A 239 -5.20 3.67 2.50
N LEU A 240 -6.18 4.40 1.96
CA LEU A 240 -6.55 5.74 2.42
C LEU A 240 -6.90 5.76 3.91
N LEU A 241 -7.81 4.89 4.35
CA LEU A 241 -8.23 4.81 5.77
C LEU A 241 -7.06 4.41 6.68
N GLY A 242 -6.16 3.55 6.19
CA GLY A 242 -4.93 3.21 6.89
C GLY A 242 -4.07 4.44 7.14
N GLU A 243 -3.82 5.24 6.11
CA GLU A 243 -3.02 6.47 6.19
C GLU A 243 -3.69 7.56 7.03
N LEU A 244 -4.99 7.79 6.87
CA LEU A 244 -5.74 8.77 7.67
C LEU A 244 -5.74 8.38 9.17
N LYS A 245 -5.89 7.09 9.48
CA LYS A 245 -5.79 6.59 10.86
C LYS A 245 -4.41 6.86 11.46
N GLU A 246 -3.34 6.59 10.71
CA GLU A 246 -1.97 6.85 11.15
C GLU A 246 -1.73 8.35 11.38
N ALA A 247 -2.21 9.20 10.45
CA ALA A 247 -2.10 10.65 10.56
C ALA A 247 -2.81 11.18 11.80
N LEU A 248 -4.01 10.66 12.11
CA LEU A 248 -4.67 10.95 13.37
C LEU A 248 -3.80 10.48 14.54
N MET A 249 -3.38 9.22 14.58
CA MET A 249 -2.55 8.75 15.70
C MET A 249 -1.30 9.61 15.97
N LEU A 250 -0.68 10.17 14.92
CA LEU A 250 0.43 11.10 15.02
C LEU A 250 0.01 12.49 15.52
N ALA A 251 -1.01 13.09 14.92
CA ALA A 251 -1.40 14.49 15.17
C ALA A 251 -2.25 14.69 16.45
N ARG A 252 -2.55 13.63 17.21
CA ARG A 252 -3.49 13.66 18.35
C ARG A 252 -3.12 14.64 19.47
N GLY A 253 -1.83 14.94 19.66
CA GLY A 253 -1.35 15.66 20.84
C GLY A 253 -1.84 15.00 22.14
N ASP A 254 -2.55 15.75 22.98
CA ASP A 254 -3.14 15.27 24.24
C ASP A 254 -4.58 14.72 24.08
N ARG A 255 -5.13 14.72 22.85
CA ARG A 255 -6.50 14.30 22.60
C ARG A 255 -6.64 12.77 22.62
N PRO A 256 -7.71 12.22 23.21
CA PRO A 256 -7.97 10.79 23.19
C PRO A 256 -8.37 10.33 21.78
N ILE A 257 -7.82 9.21 21.31
CA ILE A 257 -8.25 8.58 20.05
C ILE A 257 -9.62 7.92 20.26
N PRO A 258 -10.67 8.28 19.49
CA PRO A 258 -11.99 7.67 19.61
C PRO A 258 -11.94 6.15 19.43
N ALA A 259 -12.78 5.42 20.18
CA ALA A 259 -12.77 3.96 20.16
C ALA A 259 -13.08 3.38 18.76
N TRP A 260 -13.92 4.06 17.98
CA TRP A 260 -14.25 3.64 16.62
C TRP A 260 -13.06 3.78 15.65
N VAL A 261 -12.22 4.82 15.80
CA VAL A 261 -10.99 5.00 15.00
C VAL A 261 -10.03 3.83 15.22
N ARG A 262 -9.94 3.31 16.45
CA ARG A 262 -9.11 2.14 16.76
C ARG A 262 -9.59 0.88 16.02
N LYS A 263 -10.90 0.75 15.76
CA LYS A 263 -11.52 -0.37 15.04
C LYS A 263 -11.30 -0.31 13.53
N VAL A 264 -10.95 0.86 12.97
CA VAL A 264 -10.61 0.99 11.54
C VAL A 264 -9.42 0.07 11.25
N LYS A 265 -9.61 -0.86 10.32
CA LYS A 265 -8.54 -1.77 9.90
C LYS A 265 -7.52 -0.98 9.09
N SER A 266 -6.26 -1.17 9.43
CA SER A 266 -5.14 -0.59 8.70
C SER A 266 -4.18 -1.72 8.34
N PRO A 267 -3.66 -1.77 7.09
CA PRO A 267 -2.61 -2.72 6.71
C PRO A 267 -1.30 -2.48 7.45
N PHE A 268 -1.15 -1.35 8.15
CA PHE A 268 0.10 -0.93 8.77
C PHE A 268 0.27 -1.37 10.25
N HIS A 269 -0.81 -1.82 10.90
CA HIS A 269 -0.81 -2.12 12.35
C HIS A 269 -0.88 -3.62 12.72
N THR A 270 -0.58 -4.54 11.81
CA THR A 270 -0.59 -5.98 12.12
C THR A 270 0.68 -6.42 12.88
N GLY A 271 0.50 -7.24 13.92
CA GLY A 271 1.60 -7.80 14.72
C GLY A 271 2.59 -8.63 13.88
N ALA A 272 3.86 -8.71 14.30
CA ALA A 272 4.92 -9.34 13.51
C ALA A 272 4.63 -10.81 13.15
N PHE A 273 4.16 -11.60 14.11
CA PHE A 273 3.77 -13.00 13.88
C PHE A 273 2.60 -13.10 12.91
N THR A 274 1.54 -12.30 13.11
CA THR A 274 0.38 -12.27 12.22
C THR A 274 0.75 -11.86 10.79
N ARG A 275 1.64 -10.88 10.63
CA ARG A 275 2.18 -10.49 9.32
C ARG A 275 2.94 -11.63 8.67
N TRP A 276 3.78 -12.34 9.43
CA TRP A 276 4.52 -13.50 8.92
C TRP A 276 3.58 -14.60 8.42
N VAL A 277 2.57 -14.99 9.22
CA VAL A 277 1.58 -16.01 8.84
C VAL A 277 0.75 -15.60 7.62
N LYS A 278 0.42 -14.30 7.51
CA LYS A 278 -0.37 -13.77 6.39
C LYS A 278 0.47 -13.46 5.16
N GLY A 279 1.80 -13.37 5.29
CA GLY A 279 2.70 -12.92 4.24
C GLY A 279 2.68 -11.40 4.00
N GLU A 280 2.23 -10.60 4.96
CA GLU A 280 2.19 -9.13 4.81
C GLU A 280 3.62 -8.55 4.93
N PRO A 281 4.01 -7.61 4.04
CA PRO A 281 5.34 -6.98 4.08
C PRO A 281 5.56 -6.13 5.34
N SER A 282 6.83 -5.89 5.65
CA SER A 282 7.21 -4.89 6.65
C SER A 282 7.22 -3.50 6.02
N HIS A 283 6.60 -2.53 6.69
CA HIS A 283 6.62 -1.14 6.27
C HIS A 283 7.67 -0.34 7.04
N SER A 284 8.36 0.59 6.38
CA SER A 284 9.16 1.60 7.07
C SER A 284 8.22 2.57 7.76
N ARG A 285 8.29 2.66 9.09
CA ARG A 285 7.45 3.60 9.88
C ARG A 285 7.70 5.05 9.47
N GLU A 286 8.94 5.40 9.16
CA GLU A 286 9.31 6.76 8.77
C GLU A 286 8.60 7.20 7.48
N ARG A 287 8.62 6.36 6.43
CA ARG A 287 7.92 6.68 5.17
C ARG A 287 6.42 6.73 5.37
N LEU A 288 5.88 5.76 6.13
CA LEU A 288 4.45 5.73 6.42
C LEU A 288 3.98 7.02 7.09
N PHE A 289 4.75 7.60 8.01
CA PHE A 289 4.36 8.84 8.70
C PHE A 289 4.32 10.03 7.74
N VAL A 290 5.32 10.16 6.86
CA VAL A 290 5.32 11.20 5.83
C VAL A 290 4.11 11.04 4.90
N HIS A 291 3.87 9.83 4.41
CA HIS A 291 2.75 9.55 3.52
C HIS A 291 1.41 9.83 4.20
N ALA A 292 1.23 9.35 5.45
CA ALA A 292 0.02 9.56 6.23
C ALA A 292 -0.28 11.05 6.44
N LEU A 293 0.70 11.84 6.86
CA LEU A 293 0.54 13.28 7.05
C LEU A 293 0.23 13.99 5.72
N GLY A 294 0.88 13.61 4.63
CA GLY A 294 0.57 14.12 3.29
C GLY A 294 -0.86 13.82 2.84
N THR A 295 -1.31 12.57 3.02
CA THR A 295 -2.67 12.13 2.72
C THR A 295 -3.71 12.88 3.53
N ALA A 296 -3.48 13.08 4.83
CA ALA A 296 -4.36 13.84 5.70
C ALA A 296 -4.38 15.33 5.38
N ALA A 297 -3.23 15.93 5.12
CA ALA A 297 -3.15 17.34 4.76
C ALA A 297 -3.87 17.60 3.44
N PHE A 298 -3.68 16.74 2.43
CA PHE A 298 -4.40 16.85 1.16
C PHE A 298 -5.91 16.61 1.33
N ALA A 299 -6.30 15.68 2.20
CA ALA A 299 -7.72 15.45 2.53
C ALA A 299 -8.42 16.72 3.00
N LEU A 300 -7.77 17.43 3.93
CA LEU A 300 -8.28 18.69 4.46
C LEU A 300 -8.37 19.76 3.39
N LEU A 301 -7.34 19.91 2.54
CA LEU A 301 -7.39 20.86 1.43
C LEU A 301 -8.53 20.54 0.44
N ASN A 302 -8.74 19.27 0.13
CA ASN A 302 -9.83 18.83 -0.73
C ASN A 302 -11.20 19.11 -0.09
N GLU A 303 -11.36 18.92 1.22
CA GLU A 303 -12.59 19.27 1.94
C GLU A 303 -12.86 20.79 1.92
N PHE A 304 -11.83 21.62 2.03
CA PHE A 304 -11.99 23.08 2.04
C PHE A 304 -12.20 23.71 0.66
N ARG A 305 -11.59 23.14 -0.38
CA ARG A 305 -11.48 23.77 -1.70
C ARG A 305 -12.20 23.00 -2.80
N GLY A 306 -12.70 21.80 -2.49
CA GLY A 306 -13.33 20.90 -3.44
C GLY A 306 -12.36 20.41 -4.52
N ASP A 307 -12.94 19.86 -5.58
CA ASP A 307 -12.22 19.15 -6.64
C ASP A 307 -11.26 20.02 -7.47
N ASP A 308 -11.40 21.34 -7.41
CA ASP A 308 -10.49 22.24 -8.13
C ASP A 308 -9.05 22.16 -7.60
N ILE A 309 -8.86 21.66 -6.35
CA ILE A 309 -7.53 21.44 -5.79
C ILE A 309 -6.69 20.48 -6.64
N PHE A 310 -7.29 19.51 -7.34
CA PHE A 310 -6.55 18.57 -8.18
C PHE A 310 -5.91 19.27 -9.37
N LYS A 311 -6.60 20.25 -9.97
CA LYS A 311 -6.11 21.07 -11.09
C LYS A 311 -5.06 22.06 -10.61
N GLU A 312 -5.34 22.75 -9.50
CA GLU A 312 -4.41 23.74 -8.94
C GLU A 312 -3.07 23.12 -8.53
N PHE A 313 -3.12 21.92 -7.96
CA PHE A 313 -1.93 21.22 -7.48
C PHE A 313 -0.99 20.80 -8.62
N ILE A 314 -1.49 20.66 -9.85
CA ILE A 314 -0.68 20.32 -11.02
C ILE A 314 -0.41 21.51 -11.98
N GLY A 315 -1.25 22.55 -11.93
CA GLY A 315 -1.19 23.70 -12.84
C GLY A 315 -0.12 24.74 -12.47
N ASP A 316 0.30 25.57 -13.43
CA ASP A 316 1.55 26.37 -13.41
C ASP A 316 1.72 27.44 -12.31
N LYS A 317 0.73 27.64 -11.43
CA LYS A 317 0.84 28.57 -10.28
C LYS A 317 1.62 27.92 -9.13
N LYS A 318 2.31 28.75 -8.33
CA LYS A 318 3.17 28.31 -7.21
C LYS A 318 2.42 27.34 -6.26
N PRO A 319 3.12 26.34 -5.70
CA PRO A 319 2.55 25.01 -5.49
C PRO A 319 1.90 24.81 -4.11
N TYR A 320 2.00 25.80 -3.23
CA TYR A 320 1.70 25.59 -1.82
C TYR A 320 0.72 26.67 -1.39
N PRO A 321 -0.51 26.33 -0.94
CA PRO A 321 -1.17 27.24 -0.02
C PRO A 321 -0.17 27.48 1.11
N GLN A 322 0.17 28.76 1.35
CA GLN A 322 0.94 29.10 2.54
C GLN A 322 0.08 28.65 3.73
N LEU A 323 0.46 27.53 4.34
CA LEU A 323 -0.12 27.03 5.57
C LEU A 323 0.21 27.97 6.73
#